data_AF-A0A409X6F2-F1
#
_entry.id   AF-A0A409X6F2-F1
#
_cell.length_a   1.000
_cell.length_b   1.000
_cell.length_c   1.000
_cell.angle_alpha   90.00
_cell.angle_beta   90.00
_cell.angle_gamma   90.00
#
_symmetry.space_group_name_H-M   'P 1'
#
loop_
_entity.id
_entity.type
_entity.pdbx_description
1 polymer ?
#
loop_
_entity_poly.entity_id
_entity_poly.type
_entity_poly.pdbx_seq_one_letter_code
_entity_poly.pdbx_strand_id
1 'polypeptide(L)'
;NNLLTPKTVQAHCTFLTTPDFAKISDHGTAIAHCPLSNAYFSAKPFPLREALDAQVKVGLGTDVAGGYSLDIMNSMRHAVAVSRMREGDRVMKSGGDATIESHNLAIDWKESLYLATRGGSLALGLQGMFRVGAPFDAQEIRIYDPVSGLGIGPLDYFDLESQFSENQSDPSRSQLTLDEIEKWWCVGDLRNRGAVWVQGRKIRTI
;
A
#
# COMPACT_ATOMS: atom_id res chain seq x y z
N ASN A 1 -23.32 -24.35 3.64
CA ASN A 1 -23.22 -22.94 4.06
C ASN A 1 -22.51 -22.12 3.00
N ASN A 2 -23.19 -21.11 2.42
CA ASN A 2 -22.73 -20.34 1.26
C ASN A 2 -22.07 -19.02 1.72
N LEU A 3 -20.89 -19.10 2.34
CA LEU A 3 -20.19 -17.95 2.94
C LEU A 3 -19.14 -17.32 2.03
N LEU A 4 -18.78 -17.95 0.91
CA LEU A 4 -17.92 -17.35 -0.11
C LEU A 4 -18.83 -16.60 -1.09
N THR A 5 -18.82 -15.29 -1.02
CA THR A 5 -19.71 -14.42 -1.79
C THR A 5 -18.96 -13.19 -2.29
N PRO A 6 -19.53 -12.42 -3.24
CA PRO A 6 -18.95 -11.14 -3.67
C PRO A 6 -18.78 -10.09 -2.56
N LYS A 7 -19.42 -10.28 -1.40
CA LYS A 7 -19.36 -9.40 -0.22
C LYS A 7 -18.53 -9.99 0.93
N THR A 8 -17.88 -11.12 0.71
CA THR A 8 -17.03 -11.77 1.71
C THR A 8 -15.60 -11.24 1.59
N VAL A 9 -15.00 -10.92 2.73
CA VAL A 9 -13.57 -10.59 2.85
C VAL A 9 -12.94 -11.57 3.84
N GLN A 10 -11.98 -12.37 3.37
CA GLN A 10 -11.24 -13.32 4.21
C GLN A 10 -9.91 -12.68 4.64
N ALA A 11 -9.61 -12.71 5.93
CA ALA A 11 -8.34 -12.19 6.45
C ALA A 11 -7.21 -13.22 6.31
N HIS A 12 -5.98 -12.73 6.13
CA HIS A 12 -4.71 -13.48 6.17
C HIS A 12 -4.46 -14.40 4.97
N CYS A 13 -5.25 -15.46 4.82
CA CYS A 13 -5.16 -16.45 3.75
C CYS A 13 -3.75 -17.02 3.47
N THR A 14 -2.89 -17.10 4.48
CA THR A 14 -1.45 -17.41 4.33
C THR A 14 -1.15 -18.85 3.91
N PHE A 15 -2.11 -19.75 4.06
CA PHE A 15 -1.97 -21.17 3.70
C PHE A 15 -2.68 -21.53 2.40
N LEU A 16 -3.35 -20.58 1.75
CA LEU A 16 -4.03 -20.83 0.48
C LEU A 16 -3.02 -21.09 -0.63
N THR A 17 -3.40 -21.99 -1.54
CA THR A 17 -2.64 -22.36 -2.72
C THR A 17 -3.22 -21.72 -3.99
N THR A 18 -2.51 -21.79 -5.11
CA THR A 18 -3.01 -21.26 -6.39
C THR A 18 -4.40 -21.81 -6.78
N PRO A 19 -4.69 -23.13 -6.64
CA PRO A 19 -6.05 -23.65 -6.83
C PRO A 19 -7.10 -23.06 -5.87
N ASP A 20 -6.73 -22.68 -4.64
CA ASP A 20 -7.65 -22.04 -3.71
C ASP A 20 -7.95 -20.59 -4.12
N PHE A 21 -6.94 -19.86 -4.61
CA PHE A 21 -7.15 -18.51 -5.12
C PHE A 21 -8.07 -18.46 -6.33
N ALA A 22 -7.98 -19.44 -7.24
CA ALA A 22 -8.93 -19.57 -8.34
C ALA A 22 -10.37 -19.67 -7.81
N LYS A 23 -10.62 -20.53 -6.80
CA LYS A 23 -11.95 -20.64 -6.18
C LYS A 23 -12.39 -19.34 -5.50
N ILE A 24 -11.49 -18.67 -4.79
CA ILE A 24 -11.79 -17.38 -4.13
C ILE A 24 -12.22 -16.34 -5.18
N SER A 25 -11.50 -16.29 -6.31
CA SER A 25 -11.77 -15.43 -7.45
C SER A 25 -13.13 -15.74 -8.09
N ASP A 26 -13.43 -17.03 -8.35
CA ASP A 26 -14.70 -17.50 -8.93
C ASP A 26 -15.92 -17.07 -8.10
N HIS A 27 -15.80 -17.06 -6.77
CA HIS A 27 -16.87 -16.61 -5.86
C HIS A 27 -16.93 -15.09 -5.70
N GLY A 28 -15.99 -14.35 -6.30
CA GLY A 28 -15.82 -12.91 -6.09
C GLY A 28 -15.45 -12.55 -4.65
N THR A 29 -14.98 -13.51 -3.84
CA THR A 29 -14.53 -13.27 -2.47
C THR A 29 -13.22 -12.48 -2.50
N ALA A 30 -13.08 -11.54 -1.58
CA ALA A 30 -11.87 -10.74 -1.46
C ALA A 30 -10.98 -11.22 -0.30
N ILE A 31 -9.72 -10.78 -0.31
CA ILE A 31 -8.75 -11.05 0.76
C ILE A 31 -8.27 -9.74 1.38
N ALA A 32 -8.23 -9.70 2.71
CA ALA A 32 -7.52 -8.68 3.47
C ALA A 32 -6.13 -9.19 3.83
N HIS A 33 -5.11 -8.64 3.17
CA HIS A 33 -3.72 -8.94 3.45
C HIS A 33 -3.25 -8.15 4.67
N CYS A 34 -2.94 -8.86 5.77
CA CYS A 34 -2.50 -8.29 7.05
C CYS A 34 -1.02 -8.61 7.29
N PRO A 35 -0.07 -7.98 6.57
CA PRO A 35 1.32 -8.42 6.53
C PRO A 35 2.03 -8.36 7.89
N LEU A 36 1.78 -7.31 8.69
CA LEU A 36 2.41 -7.17 10.01
C LEU A 36 1.95 -8.26 10.98
N SER A 37 0.64 -8.51 11.05
CA SER A 37 0.09 -9.60 11.89
C SER A 37 0.61 -10.97 11.44
N ASN A 38 0.64 -11.21 10.12
CA ASN A 38 1.17 -12.45 9.58
C ASN A 38 2.65 -12.65 9.96
N ALA A 39 3.47 -11.60 9.95
CA ALA A 39 4.87 -11.68 10.36
C ALA A 39 5.03 -12.05 11.84
N TYR A 40 4.06 -11.69 12.69
CA TYR A 40 4.09 -12.00 14.13
C TYR A 40 3.55 -13.39 14.45
N PHE A 41 2.49 -13.82 13.74
CA PHE A 41 1.66 -14.93 14.20
C PHE A 41 1.43 -16.04 13.17
N SER A 42 1.74 -15.83 11.89
CA SER A 42 1.59 -16.86 10.86
C SER A 42 2.92 -17.56 10.59
N ALA A 43 2.88 -18.88 10.42
CA ALA A 43 4.07 -19.66 10.01
C ALA A 43 4.48 -19.40 8.54
N LYS A 44 3.58 -18.84 7.73
CA LYS A 44 3.83 -18.53 6.31
C LYS A 44 3.46 -17.08 6.00
N PRO A 45 4.25 -16.40 5.13
CA PRO A 45 3.81 -15.13 4.55
C PRO A 45 2.66 -15.38 3.56
N PHE A 46 1.81 -14.36 3.37
CA PHE A 46 0.75 -14.43 2.37
C PHE A 46 1.33 -14.44 0.95
N PRO A 47 0.95 -15.39 0.08
CA PRO A 47 1.40 -15.42 -1.31
C PRO A 47 0.66 -14.39 -2.17
N LEU A 48 1.00 -13.12 -1.96
CA LEU A 48 0.31 -11.97 -2.55
C LEU A 48 0.34 -11.99 -4.08
N ARG A 49 1.51 -12.18 -4.69
CA ARG A 49 1.64 -12.19 -6.16
C ARG A 49 0.73 -13.24 -6.77
N GLU A 50 0.75 -14.46 -6.24
CA GLU A 50 -0.08 -15.57 -6.71
C GLU A 50 -1.58 -15.28 -6.58
N ALA A 51 -2.01 -14.62 -5.50
CA ALA A 51 -3.41 -14.19 -5.35
C ALA A 51 -3.80 -13.12 -6.39
N LEU A 52 -2.90 -12.16 -6.67
CA LEU A 52 -3.14 -11.12 -7.68
C LEU A 52 -3.20 -11.70 -9.09
N ASP A 53 -2.31 -12.64 -9.43
CA ASP A 53 -2.31 -13.29 -10.75
C ASP A 53 -3.58 -14.10 -10.98
N ALA A 54 -4.10 -14.73 -9.92
CA ALA A 54 -5.40 -15.39 -9.91
C ALA A 54 -6.61 -14.42 -9.90
N GLN A 55 -6.38 -13.11 -10.08
CA GLN A 55 -7.40 -12.06 -10.13
C GLN A 55 -8.22 -11.91 -8.84
N VAL A 56 -7.68 -12.35 -7.70
CA VAL A 56 -8.34 -12.14 -6.42
C VAL A 56 -8.31 -10.65 -6.07
N LYS A 57 -9.45 -10.12 -5.61
CA LYS A 57 -9.51 -8.76 -5.06
C LYS A 57 -8.77 -8.74 -3.72
N VAL A 58 -7.68 -7.98 -3.63
CA VAL A 58 -6.89 -7.86 -2.41
C VAL A 58 -6.87 -6.40 -1.92
N GLY A 59 -7.11 -6.23 -0.62
CA GLY A 59 -6.87 -4.98 0.12
C GLY A 59 -5.89 -5.20 1.26
N LEU A 60 -5.44 -4.11 1.91
CA LEU A 60 -4.60 -4.18 3.09
C LEU A 60 -5.41 -4.09 4.38
N GLY A 61 -5.02 -4.89 5.38
CA GLY A 61 -5.51 -4.81 6.75
C GLY A 61 -4.37 -4.51 7.73
N THR A 62 -4.70 -3.86 8.83
CA THR A 62 -3.77 -3.68 9.96
C THR A 62 -3.81 -4.88 10.91
N ASP A 63 -5.00 -5.45 11.07
CA ASP A 63 -5.31 -6.54 12.00
C ASP A 63 -4.86 -6.24 13.43
N VAL A 64 -5.20 -5.05 13.95
CA VAL A 64 -4.91 -4.73 15.35
C VAL A 64 -5.75 -5.64 16.26
N ALA A 65 -5.19 -6.31 17.27
CA ALA A 65 -3.82 -6.18 17.82
C ALA A 65 -2.81 -7.26 17.37
N GLY A 66 -3.15 -8.10 16.38
CA GLY A 66 -2.19 -9.00 15.73
C GLY A 66 -1.05 -8.23 15.05
N GLY A 67 -1.37 -7.13 14.39
CA GLY A 67 -0.42 -6.07 14.06
C GLY A 67 -0.45 -4.96 15.12
N TYR A 68 0.71 -4.42 15.49
CA TYR A 68 0.78 -3.34 16.49
C TYR A 68 0.45 -1.95 15.91
N SER A 69 0.44 -1.79 14.58
CA SER A 69 0.25 -0.49 13.93
C SER A 69 -1.19 -0.28 13.47
N LEU A 70 -1.76 0.89 13.80
CA LEU A 70 -3.08 1.32 13.33
C LEU A 70 -3.06 1.87 11.89
N ASP A 71 -1.88 2.17 11.34
CA ASP A 71 -1.78 2.91 10.09
C ASP A 71 -1.62 1.98 8.88
N ILE A 72 -2.48 2.14 7.88
CA ILE A 72 -2.38 1.42 6.60
C ILE A 72 -1.06 1.74 5.88
N MET A 73 -0.43 2.89 6.12
CA MET A 73 0.92 3.17 5.62
C MET A 73 1.95 2.13 6.08
N ASN A 74 1.80 1.64 7.32
CA ASN A 74 2.65 0.58 7.83
C ASN A 74 2.36 -0.76 7.15
N SER A 75 1.09 -1.08 6.89
CA SER A 75 0.71 -2.27 6.11
C SER A 75 1.26 -2.24 4.68
N MET A 76 1.32 -1.07 4.01
CA MET A 76 1.93 -0.94 2.67
C MET A 76 3.39 -1.37 2.68
N ARG A 77 4.17 -0.81 3.62
CA ARG A 77 5.61 -1.10 3.76
C ARG A 77 5.86 -2.56 4.07
N HIS A 78 5.08 -3.15 4.98
CA HIS A 78 5.22 -4.57 5.31
C HIS A 78 4.80 -5.49 4.16
N ALA A 79 3.79 -5.14 3.36
CA ALA A 79 3.44 -5.92 2.17
C ALA A 79 4.60 -5.98 1.17
N VAL A 80 5.26 -4.85 0.92
CA VAL A 80 6.46 -4.78 0.07
C VAL A 80 7.60 -5.59 0.68
N ALA A 81 7.92 -5.38 1.97
CA ALA A 81 8.99 -6.09 2.65
C ALA A 81 8.78 -7.61 2.61
N VAL A 82 7.59 -8.09 2.94
CA VAL A 82 7.25 -9.52 2.92
C VAL A 82 7.35 -10.07 1.49
N SER A 83 6.85 -9.36 0.48
CA SER A 83 6.94 -9.83 -0.92
C SER A 83 8.39 -9.97 -1.39
N ARG A 84 9.27 -9.03 -1.01
CA ARG A 84 10.70 -9.07 -1.32
C ARG A 84 11.45 -10.16 -0.57
N MET A 85 11.09 -10.43 0.68
CA MET A 85 11.65 -11.57 1.42
C MET A 85 11.26 -12.90 0.78
N ARG A 86 10.01 -13.04 0.31
CA ARG A 86 9.57 -14.21 -0.43
C ARG A 86 10.32 -14.37 -1.75
N GLU A 87 10.53 -13.27 -2.47
CA GLU A 87 11.32 -13.28 -3.70
C GLU A 87 12.77 -13.70 -3.43
N GLY A 88 13.40 -13.18 -2.37
CA GLY A 88 14.73 -13.61 -1.95
C GLY A 88 14.81 -15.12 -1.63
N ASP A 89 13.85 -15.65 -0.87
CA ASP A 89 13.77 -17.09 -0.59
C ASP A 89 13.60 -17.94 -1.85
N ARG A 90 12.78 -17.49 -2.82
CA ARG A 90 12.62 -18.13 -4.13
C ARG A 90 13.96 -18.18 -4.88
N VAL A 91 14.63 -17.03 -5.04
CA VAL A 91 15.92 -16.94 -5.74
C VAL A 91 16.97 -17.84 -5.08
N MET A 92 17.01 -17.89 -3.75
CA MET A 92 17.93 -18.77 -3.01
C MET A 92 17.66 -20.26 -3.28
N LYS A 93 16.39 -20.67 -3.32
CA LYS A 93 16.00 -22.05 -3.66
C LYS A 93 16.32 -22.41 -5.10
N SER A 94 16.32 -21.43 -5.99
CA SER A 94 16.77 -21.56 -7.38
C SER A 94 18.31 -21.49 -7.54
N GLY A 95 19.09 -21.64 -6.47
CA GLY A 95 20.55 -21.64 -6.55
C GLY A 95 21.17 -20.25 -6.78
N GLY A 96 20.43 -19.18 -6.49
CA GLY A 96 20.87 -17.79 -6.67
C GLY A 96 20.58 -17.21 -8.06
N ASP A 97 20.02 -18.00 -8.97
CA ASP A 97 19.65 -17.53 -10.31
C ASP A 97 18.17 -17.11 -10.34
N ALA A 98 17.94 -15.81 -10.36
CA ALA A 98 16.61 -15.24 -10.42
C ALA A 98 15.85 -15.55 -11.71
N THR A 99 16.53 -16.06 -12.74
CA THR A 99 15.94 -16.39 -14.06
C THR A 99 15.37 -17.79 -14.15
N ILE A 100 15.77 -18.71 -13.27
CA ILE A 100 15.37 -20.14 -13.30
C ILE A 100 13.87 -20.32 -13.07
N GLU A 101 13.24 -19.39 -12.37
CA GLU A 101 11.78 -19.25 -12.32
C GLU A 101 11.45 -17.81 -12.73
N SER A 102 10.85 -17.64 -13.91
CA SER A 102 10.59 -16.32 -14.55
C SER A 102 9.59 -15.42 -13.82
N HIS A 103 9.13 -15.80 -12.64
CA HIS A 103 8.00 -15.18 -11.97
C HIS A 103 8.42 -14.47 -10.68
N ASN A 104 8.48 -13.13 -10.75
CA ASN A 104 8.88 -12.28 -9.63
C ASN A 104 7.75 -12.12 -8.61
N LEU A 105 8.01 -12.53 -7.37
CA LEU A 105 7.04 -12.48 -6.27
C LEU A 105 6.94 -11.12 -5.58
N ALA A 106 7.90 -10.22 -5.84
CA ALA A 106 7.93 -8.91 -5.21
C ALA A 106 6.86 -7.97 -5.78
N ILE A 107 6.37 -7.08 -4.92
CA ILE A 107 5.58 -5.91 -5.31
C ILE A 107 6.37 -4.62 -5.04
N ASP A 108 6.02 -3.55 -5.75
CA ASP A 108 6.60 -2.22 -5.51
C ASP A 108 5.70 -1.31 -4.64
N TRP A 109 6.16 -0.08 -4.40
CA TRP A 109 5.42 0.89 -3.59
C TRP A 109 4.10 1.31 -4.27
N LYS A 110 4.03 1.35 -5.61
CA LYS A 110 2.81 1.73 -6.37
C LYS A 110 1.76 0.64 -6.25
N GLU A 111 2.15 -0.62 -6.39
CA GLU A 111 1.27 -1.77 -6.14
C GLU A 111 0.77 -1.76 -4.69
N SER A 112 1.63 -1.48 -3.70
CA SER A 112 1.19 -1.38 -2.31
C SER A 112 0.21 -0.21 -2.07
N LEU A 113 0.43 0.93 -2.74
CA LEU A 113 -0.47 2.08 -2.68
C LEU A 113 -1.82 1.78 -3.35
N TYR A 114 -1.81 1.04 -4.45
CA TYR A 114 -3.02 0.51 -5.07
C TYR A 114 -3.79 -0.38 -4.09
N LEU A 115 -3.13 -1.34 -3.43
CA LEU A 115 -3.78 -2.24 -2.45
C LEU A 115 -4.36 -1.46 -1.26
N ALA A 116 -3.67 -0.41 -0.81
CA ALA A 116 -4.14 0.48 0.27
C ALA A 116 -5.33 1.36 -0.11
N THR A 117 -5.58 1.55 -1.42
CA THR A 117 -6.61 2.47 -1.93
C THR A 117 -7.61 1.73 -2.81
N ARG A 118 -7.36 1.67 -4.12
CA ARG A 118 -8.27 1.10 -5.10
C ARG A 118 -8.51 -0.39 -4.86
N GLY A 119 -7.46 -1.17 -4.60
CA GLY A 119 -7.56 -2.61 -4.29
C GLY A 119 -8.46 -2.87 -3.07
N GLY A 120 -8.22 -2.17 -1.96
CA GLY A 120 -9.09 -2.22 -0.78
C GLY A 120 -10.53 -1.80 -1.07
N SER A 121 -10.75 -0.75 -1.87
CA SER A 121 -12.10 -0.36 -2.25
C SER A 121 -12.82 -1.42 -3.09
N LEU A 122 -12.13 -2.06 -4.04
CA LEU A 122 -12.70 -3.15 -4.83
C LEU A 122 -13.01 -4.37 -3.95
N ALA A 123 -12.13 -4.70 -3.00
CA ALA A 123 -12.36 -5.77 -2.03
C ALA A 123 -13.64 -5.55 -1.21
N LEU A 124 -13.98 -4.30 -0.89
CA LEU A 124 -15.17 -3.91 -0.14
C LEU A 124 -16.40 -3.56 -1.00
N GLY A 125 -16.28 -3.58 -2.33
CA GLY A 125 -17.36 -3.16 -3.23
C GLY A 125 -17.63 -1.65 -3.23
N LEU A 126 -16.61 -0.84 -2.97
CA LEU A 126 -16.63 0.62 -2.90
C LEU A 126 -15.86 1.28 -4.06
N GLN A 127 -15.86 2.62 -4.11
CA GLN A 127 -15.16 3.43 -5.12
C GLN A 127 -14.03 4.24 -4.48
N GLY A 128 -12.80 3.72 -4.47
CA GLY A 128 -11.61 4.40 -3.93
C GLY A 128 -10.75 5.04 -5.00
N MET A 129 -11.25 6.07 -5.69
CA MET A 129 -10.48 6.86 -6.67
C MET A 129 -11.10 8.24 -6.90
N PHE A 130 -10.30 9.22 -7.34
CA PHE A 130 -10.80 10.50 -7.80
C PHE A 130 -11.43 10.37 -9.18
N ARG A 131 -12.77 10.33 -9.21
CA ARG A 131 -13.58 10.30 -10.42
C ARG A 131 -14.89 11.04 -10.16
N VAL A 132 -15.38 11.80 -11.16
CA VAL A 132 -16.70 12.43 -11.09
C VAL A 132 -17.77 11.37 -10.75
N GLY A 133 -18.53 11.61 -9.70
CA GLY A 133 -19.56 10.70 -9.17
C GLY A 133 -19.09 9.76 -8.06
N ALA A 134 -17.80 9.65 -7.77
CA ALA A 134 -17.29 8.91 -6.61
C ALA A 134 -17.33 9.78 -5.33
N PRO A 135 -17.46 9.17 -4.13
CA PRO A 135 -17.32 9.90 -2.86
C PRO A 135 -15.96 10.57 -2.73
N PHE A 136 -15.91 11.77 -2.14
CA PHE A 136 -14.65 12.44 -1.83
C PHE A 136 -14.11 11.99 -0.46
N ASP A 137 -13.49 10.81 -0.47
CA ASP A 137 -12.73 10.25 0.64
C ASP A 137 -11.24 10.46 0.33
N ALA A 138 -10.61 11.39 1.04
CA ALA A 138 -9.29 11.90 0.67
C ALA A 138 -8.45 12.24 1.90
N GLN A 139 -7.13 12.22 1.74
CA GLN A 139 -6.20 12.82 2.70
C GLN A 139 -5.25 13.77 1.97
N GLU A 140 -5.03 14.95 2.55
CA GLU A 140 -3.98 15.88 2.13
C GLU A 140 -2.68 15.40 2.74
N ILE A 141 -1.70 15.10 1.88
CA ILE A 141 -0.35 14.76 2.29
C ILE A 141 0.54 15.97 2.01
N ARG A 142 1.07 16.57 3.07
CA ARG A 142 2.04 17.65 3.00
C ARG A 142 3.44 17.08 3.12
N ILE A 143 4.25 17.36 2.11
CA ILE A 143 5.62 16.87 2.02
C ILE A 143 6.67 17.96 2.27
N TYR A 144 6.31 19.24 2.10
CA TYR A 144 7.14 20.39 2.41
C TYR A 144 6.34 21.46 3.17
N ASP A 145 7.01 22.25 3.99
CA ASP A 145 6.47 23.46 4.60
C ASP A 145 6.83 24.68 3.73
N PRO A 146 5.84 25.42 3.20
CA PRO A 146 6.10 26.58 2.34
C PRO A 146 6.81 27.73 3.05
N VAL A 147 6.76 27.80 4.39
CA VAL A 147 7.38 28.90 5.16
C VAL A 147 8.85 28.60 5.43
N SER A 148 9.16 27.41 5.94
CA SER A 148 10.54 27.03 6.23
C SER A 148 11.30 26.48 5.02
N GLY A 149 10.60 26.03 3.98
CA GLY A 149 11.20 25.33 2.83
C GLY A 149 11.64 23.90 3.13
N LEU A 150 11.45 23.42 4.37
CA LEU A 150 11.90 22.12 4.83
C LEU A 150 10.85 21.03 4.58
N GLY A 151 11.29 19.78 4.55
CA GLY A 151 10.40 18.63 4.50
C GLY A 151 9.57 18.49 5.79
N ILE A 152 8.34 17.99 5.67
CA ILE A 152 7.45 17.80 6.83
C ILE A 152 7.69 16.42 7.45
N GLY A 153 7.72 16.40 8.78
CA GLY A 153 7.89 15.15 9.55
C GLY A 153 9.31 14.60 9.37
N PRO A 154 9.48 13.33 8.96
CA PRO A 154 10.79 12.73 8.73
C PRO A 154 11.32 12.96 7.30
N LEU A 155 10.65 13.79 6.50
CA LEU A 155 11.09 14.08 5.15
C LEU A 155 12.19 15.13 5.17
N ASP A 156 13.27 14.82 4.45
CA ASP A 156 14.39 15.72 4.19
C ASP A 156 14.59 15.77 2.68
N TYR A 157 15.07 16.87 2.11
CA TYR A 157 15.29 17.03 0.68
C TYR A 157 16.63 17.75 0.43
N PHE A 158 17.73 17.03 0.70
CA PHE A 158 19.11 17.52 0.54
C PHE A 158 19.40 18.22 -0.82
N ASP A 159 18.84 17.72 -1.92
CA ASP A 159 19.10 18.26 -3.27
C ASP A 159 18.21 19.46 -3.65
N LEU A 160 17.24 19.81 -2.80
CA LEU A 160 16.39 20.97 -3.03
C LEU A 160 16.90 22.22 -2.31
N GLU A 161 17.78 22.11 -1.31
CA GLU A 161 18.41 23.28 -0.66
C GLU A 161 19.24 24.12 -1.65
N SER A 162 19.88 23.48 -2.64
CA SER A 162 20.61 24.15 -3.73
C SER A 162 19.68 24.76 -4.79
N GLN A 163 18.46 24.28 -4.93
CA GLN A 163 17.44 24.85 -5.83
C GLN A 163 16.61 25.95 -5.15
N PHE A 164 16.42 25.88 -3.83
CA PHE A 164 15.71 26.91 -3.04
C PHE A 164 16.56 28.13 -2.72
N SER A 165 17.88 27.99 -2.67
CA SER A 165 18.79 29.12 -2.44
C SER A 165 18.94 30.03 -3.66
N GLU A 166 18.62 29.55 -4.87
CA GLU A 166 18.64 30.39 -6.09
C GLU A 166 17.24 30.76 -6.63
N ASN A 167 16.17 30.08 -6.22
CA ASN A 167 14.84 30.27 -6.83
C ASN A 167 13.67 30.12 -5.84
N GLN A 168 13.60 31.01 -4.83
CA GLN A 168 12.40 31.18 -3.99
C GLN A 168 11.14 31.62 -4.76
N SER A 169 11.27 31.88 -6.05
CA SER A 169 10.22 32.40 -6.92
C SER A 169 10.04 31.62 -8.23
N ASP A 170 10.56 30.39 -8.35
CA ASP A 170 10.36 29.61 -9.57
C ASP A 170 8.93 29.05 -9.66
N PRO A 171 8.07 29.58 -10.55
CA PRO A 171 6.70 29.11 -10.75
C PRO A 171 6.66 27.71 -11.41
N SER A 172 7.81 27.17 -11.83
CA SER A 172 7.94 25.86 -12.48
C SER A 172 7.84 24.68 -11.49
N ARG A 173 7.99 24.90 -10.18
CA ARG A 173 7.84 23.87 -9.13
C ARG A 173 6.36 23.53 -8.86
N SER A 174 5.59 23.34 -9.92
CA SER A 174 4.15 23.15 -9.92
C SER A 174 3.73 21.68 -9.83
N GLN A 175 4.65 20.72 -9.96
CA GLN A 175 4.32 19.30 -10.03
C GLN A 175 5.12 18.45 -9.06
N LEU A 176 4.39 17.67 -8.29
CA LEU A 176 4.89 16.61 -7.42
C LEU A 176 5.55 15.50 -8.25
N THR A 177 6.78 15.12 -7.91
CA THR A 177 7.52 14.05 -8.59
C THR A 177 7.21 12.67 -7.99
N LEU A 178 7.46 11.61 -8.76
CA LEU A 178 7.31 10.24 -8.24
C LEU A 178 8.31 9.94 -7.11
N ASP A 179 9.51 10.50 -7.17
CA ASP A 179 10.54 10.31 -6.15
C ASP A 179 10.14 10.97 -4.82
N GLU A 180 9.51 12.14 -4.86
CA GLU A 180 8.93 12.78 -3.67
C GLU A 180 7.80 11.94 -3.06
N ILE A 181 6.96 11.33 -3.90
CA ILE A 181 5.89 10.42 -3.44
C ILE A 181 6.48 9.15 -2.84
N GLU A 182 7.48 8.55 -3.50
CA GLU A 182 8.16 7.36 -2.99
C GLU A 182 8.89 7.65 -1.67
N LYS A 183 9.50 8.83 -1.54
CA LYS A 183 10.13 9.26 -0.28
C LYS A 183 9.10 9.37 0.84
N TRP A 184 7.96 10.00 0.59
CA TRP A 184 6.84 10.00 1.54
C TRP A 184 6.35 8.58 1.86
N TRP A 185 6.21 7.72 0.85
CA TRP A 185 5.83 6.34 1.06
C TRP A 185 6.83 5.60 1.95
N CYS A 186 8.14 5.81 1.74
CA CYS A 186 9.22 5.17 2.50
C CYS A 186 9.28 5.61 3.95
N VAL A 187 9.34 6.92 4.21
CA VAL A 187 9.65 7.44 5.56
C VAL A 187 8.53 8.26 6.18
N GLY A 188 7.56 8.74 5.40
CA GLY A 188 6.48 9.60 5.89
C GLY A 188 5.66 9.00 7.03
N ASP A 189 4.98 9.86 7.77
CA ASP A 189 4.14 9.46 8.90
C ASP A 189 2.92 10.38 9.07
N LEU A 190 2.24 10.24 10.20
CA LEU A 190 1.01 10.99 10.49
C LEU A 190 1.21 12.52 10.48
N ARG A 191 2.43 13.04 10.69
CA ARG A 191 2.72 14.48 10.62
C ARG A 191 2.60 15.02 9.20
N ASN A 192 2.70 14.17 8.18
CA ASN A 192 2.45 14.55 6.80
C ASN A 192 0.96 14.71 6.49
N ARG A 193 0.05 14.22 7.32
CA ARG A 193 -1.39 14.25 7.05
C ARG A 193 -1.99 15.60 7.49
N GLY A 194 -2.09 16.55 6.57
CA GLY A 194 -2.60 17.90 6.86
C GLY A 194 -4.13 17.95 7.04
N ALA A 195 -4.86 17.12 6.31
CA ALA A 195 -6.32 17.07 6.36
C ALA A 195 -6.87 15.73 5.90
N VAL A 196 -8.08 15.40 6.35
CA VAL A 196 -8.83 14.21 5.91
C VAL A 196 -10.27 14.59 5.62
N TRP A 197 -10.79 14.09 4.50
CA TRP A 197 -12.18 14.19 4.10
C TRP A 197 -12.81 12.81 4.02
N VAL A 198 -14.05 12.71 4.47
CA VAL A 198 -14.91 11.56 4.25
C VAL A 198 -16.23 12.08 3.69
N GLN A 199 -16.61 11.59 2.53
CA GLN A 199 -17.79 12.01 1.76
C GLN A 199 -17.84 13.53 1.59
N GLY A 200 -16.70 14.15 1.27
CA GLY A 200 -16.60 15.60 1.08
C GLY A 200 -16.53 16.43 2.36
N ARG A 201 -16.74 15.82 3.54
CA ARG A 201 -16.69 16.52 4.82
C ARG A 201 -15.30 16.40 5.43
N LYS A 202 -14.66 17.53 5.72
CA LYS A 202 -13.38 17.56 6.43
C LYS A 202 -13.59 17.08 7.87
N ILE A 203 -13.01 15.94 8.24
CA ILE A 203 -13.20 15.31 9.56
C ILE A 203 -12.04 15.56 10.53
N ARG A 204 -10.87 15.98 10.02
CA ARG A 204 -9.70 16.28 10.84
C ARG A 204 -8.86 17.38 10.18
N THR A 205 -8.41 18.33 10.99
CA THR A 205 -7.26 19.21 10.69
C THR A 205 -6.22 18.88 11.76
N ILE A 206 -4.98 18.55 11.35
CA ILE A 206 -3.86 18.31 12.26
C ILE A 206 -2.92 19.50 12.16
#